data_AF-F2NYK3-F1
#
_entry.id   AF-F2NYK3-F1
#
_cell.length_a   1.000
_cell.length_b   1.000
_cell.length_c   1.000
_cell.angle_alpha   90.00
_cell.angle_beta   90.00
_cell.angle_gamma   90.00
#
_symmetry.space_group_name_H-M   'P 1'
#
loop_
_entity.id
_entity.type
_entity.pdbx_description
1 polymer ?
#
loop_
_entity_poly.entity_id
_entity_poly.type
_entity_poly.pdbx_seq_one_letter_code
_entity_poly.pdbx_strand_id
1 'polypeptide(L)'
;MKKLILAMTLFCALLTPCFSQKDSYRLEKFAELTADYNEGQFMETSIEEIKKIISSYSRKFQFFFNEEIFELKLLEECRFIYPGYSLILVIWVHKKRNEIFMFYLVIKGDNVEKELGFNDPLKLSEIKNERFYKSNLFLQLKKFQILEYVAFKYDFNHDGNDDILSFTHDSVTGYIHFEIGVVDMWSECIRTAIDISCFPFFSFFPEFINYKYRQGLKYFDGEQFVFYYYDRIQQKYVQDESATSEELEQIHGSPDFFAEAGIDYAKLERPLVPSDLEGFSKAALRIWRNAVYARHGRTFRSEDLQALFNEYAWYKPDNEYTDDKLTDIDKANIKLIQEFEKK
;
A
#
# COMPACT_ATOMS: atom_id res chain seq x y z
N MET A 1 8.08 8.23 -11.64
CA MET A 1 7.05 9.23 -11.30
C MET A 1 5.63 8.68 -11.42
N LYS A 2 5.10 8.22 -12.56
CA LYS A 2 3.73 7.64 -12.61
C LYS A 2 3.49 6.44 -11.65
N LYS A 3 4.46 5.51 -11.51
CA LYS A 3 4.39 4.41 -10.51
C LYS A 3 4.52 4.88 -9.06
N LEU A 4 5.27 5.97 -8.84
CA LEU A 4 5.46 6.61 -7.53
C LEU A 4 4.16 7.31 -7.11
N ILE A 5 3.60 8.11 -8.01
CA ILE A 5 2.29 8.73 -7.85
C ILE A 5 1.22 7.64 -7.70
N LEU A 6 1.25 6.53 -8.44
CA LEU A 6 0.24 5.47 -8.27
C LEU A 6 0.39 4.70 -6.94
N ALA A 7 1.62 4.38 -6.52
CA ALA A 7 1.90 3.75 -5.22
C ALA A 7 1.57 4.68 -4.03
N MET A 8 1.70 6.00 -4.23
CA MET A 8 1.39 7.02 -3.23
C MET A 8 -0.07 7.48 -3.26
N THR A 9 -0.69 7.52 -4.44
CA THR A 9 -2.13 7.71 -4.63
C THR A 9 -2.87 6.50 -4.13
N LEU A 10 -2.30 5.29 -4.14
CA LEU A 10 -2.77 4.14 -3.36
C LEU A 10 -2.61 4.32 -1.88
N PHE A 11 -1.43 4.74 -1.43
CA PHE A 11 -1.16 4.99 -0.03
C PHE A 11 -2.15 6.02 0.53
N CYS A 12 -2.51 7.01 -0.29
CA CYS A 12 -3.50 8.04 0.02
C CYS A 12 -4.93 7.60 -0.33
N ALA A 13 -5.12 6.69 -1.29
CA ALA A 13 -6.40 6.05 -1.59
C ALA A 13 -6.80 5.02 -0.53
N LEU A 14 -5.81 4.56 0.27
CA LEU A 14 -5.91 3.82 1.53
C LEU A 14 -6.07 4.77 2.73
N LEU A 15 -5.90 6.09 2.53
CA LEU A 15 -6.24 7.13 3.51
C LEU A 15 -7.60 7.81 3.21
N THR A 16 -8.15 7.73 1.99
CA THR A 16 -9.59 7.98 1.72
C THR A 16 -10.56 7.12 2.56
N PRO A 17 -10.28 5.83 2.81
CA PRO A 17 -11.05 4.92 3.64
C PRO A 17 -10.56 4.94 5.11
N CYS A 18 -9.70 5.89 5.52
CA CYS A 18 -9.53 6.21 6.95
C CYS A 18 -10.84 6.66 7.63
N PHE A 19 -11.91 6.81 6.85
CA PHE A 19 -13.27 6.65 7.30
C PHE A 19 -13.72 5.25 6.91
N SER A 20 -13.85 4.36 7.91
CA SER A 20 -14.25 2.96 7.77
C SER A 20 -15.40 2.75 6.77
N GLN A 21 -15.63 1.52 6.28
CA GLN A 21 -16.86 1.18 5.54
C GLN A 21 -18.18 1.52 6.30
N LYS A 22 -18.09 1.81 7.61
CA LYS A 22 -19.19 2.31 8.44
C LYS A 22 -19.33 3.84 8.38
N ASP A 23 -18.25 4.54 8.03
CA ASP A 23 -18.16 5.99 7.89
C ASP A 23 -18.23 6.46 6.43
N SER A 24 -17.98 5.62 5.43
CA SER A 24 -18.28 5.92 4.01
C SER A 24 -19.77 6.20 3.78
N TYR A 25 -20.66 5.41 4.40
CA TYR A 25 -22.11 5.67 4.44
C TYR A 25 -22.46 6.99 5.18
N ARG A 26 -21.65 7.39 6.16
CA ARG A 26 -21.81 8.68 6.87
C ARG A 26 -21.26 9.85 6.05
N LEU A 27 -20.21 9.65 5.26
CA LEU A 27 -19.58 10.61 4.36
C LEU A 27 -20.42 10.90 3.13
N GLU A 28 -21.06 9.91 2.52
CA GLU A 28 -22.05 10.16 1.46
C GLU A 28 -23.20 11.01 2.00
N LYS A 29 -23.68 10.68 3.21
CA LYS A 29 -24.70 11.47 3.91
C LYS A 29 -24.19 12.84 4.37
N PHE A 30 -22.89 12.99 4.64
CA PHE A 30 -22.24 14.26 4.98
C PHE A 30 -22.01 15.14 3.73
N ALA A 31 -21.65 14.53 2.61
CA ALA A 31 -21.51 15.16 1.30
C ALA A 31 -22.86 15.67 0.79
N GLU A 32 -23.94 14.89 1.00
CA GLU A 32 -25.33 15.33 0.79
C GLU A 32 -25.72 16.50 1.73
N LEU A 33 -25.20 16.54 2.97
CA LEU A 33 -25.41 17.64 3.93
C LEU A 33 -24.53 18.88 3.64
N THR A 34 -23.40 18.73 2.95
CA THR A 34 -22.49 19.83 2.57
C THR A 34 -22.67 20.31 1.13
N ALA A 35 -23.60 19.74 0.36
CA ALA A 35 -23.99 20.26 -0.95
C ALA A 35 -24.58 21.69 -0.88
N ASP A 36 -24.96 22.16 0.32
CA ASP A 36 -25.33 23.54 0.63
C ASP A 36 -24.16 24.43 1.11
N TYR A 37 -22.94 23.88 1.23
CA TYR A 37 -21.75 24.61 1.69
C TYR A 37 -20.87 24.99 0.50
N ASN A 38 -21.05 26.24 0.06
CA ASN A 38 -20.41 26.95 -1.04
C ASN A 38 -19.02 26.45 -1.49
N GLU A 39 -18.84 26.48 -2.82
CA GLU A 39 -17.60 26.51 -3.62
C GLU A 39 -16.63 27.65 -3.22
N GLY A 40 -16.31 27.77 -1.94
CA GLY A 40 -15.39 28.77 -1.40
C GLY A 40 -13.96 28.27 -1.43
N GLN A 41 -13.22 28.67 -2.48
CA GLN A 41 -11.75 28.80 -2.53
C GLN A 41 -10.95 27.76 -1.72
N PHE A 42 -10.67 26.60 -2.33
CA PHE A 42 -9.37 25.98 -2.09
C PHE A 42 -8.31 26.90 -2.70
N MET A 43 -7.80 27.86 -1.91
CA MET A 43 -6.55 28.53 -2.26
C MET A 43 -5.46 27.45 -2.25
N GLU A 44 -4.83 27.24 -3.40
CA GLU A 44 -3.60 26.46 -3.52
C GLU A 44 -2.58 27.06 -2.54
N THR A 45 -2.48 26.47 -1.34
CA THR A 45 -1.49 26.89 -0.34
C THR A 45 -0.11 26.72 -0.97
N SER A 46 0.68 27.78 -0.96
CA SER A 46 2.01 27.77 -1.58
C SER A 46 2.94 26.79 -0.85
N ILE A 47 3.96 26.28 -1.54
CA ILE A 47 4.96 25.38 -0.95
C ILE A 47 5.64 26.02 0.25
N GLU A 48 5.98 27.30 0.15
CA GLU A 48 6.59 28.06 1.24
C GLU A 48 5.67 28.16 2.47
N GLU A 49 4.36 28.26 2.28
CA GLU A 49 3.40 28.19 3.40
C GLU A 49 3.36 26.79 4.01
N ILE A 50 3.36 25.74 3.20
CA ILE A 50 3.42 24.35 3.69
C ILE A 50 4.70 24.12 4.49
N LYS A 51 5.86 24.55 3.98
CA LYS A 51 7.14 24.45 4.71
C LYS A 51 7.09 25.19 6.04
N LYS A 52 6.43 26.35 6.10
CA LYS A 52 6.22 27.09 7.35
C LYS A 52 5.34 26.30 8.32
N ILE A 53 4.22 25.76 7.86
CA ILE A 53 3.32 24.92 8.67
C ILE A 53 4.11 23.75 9.27
N ILE A 54 4.83 22.99 8.43
CA ILE A 54 5.61 21.82 8.86
C ILE A 54 6.72 22.20 9.84
N SER A 55 7.49 23.25 9.54
CA SER A 55 8.57 23.71 10.44
C SER A 55 8.03 24.25 11.77
N SER A 56 6.80 24.75 11.80
CA SER A 56 6.18 25.24 13.04
C SER A 56 5.60 24.13 13.93
N TYR A 57 5.29 22.96 13.34
CA TYR A 57 4.62 21.87 14.05
C TYR A 57 5.42 21.31 15.23
N SER A 58 6.71 20.99 15.03
CA SER A 58 7.55 20.46 16.10
C SER A 58 9.03 20.81 15.91
N ARG A 59 9.79 20.83 17.02
CA ARG A 59 11.26 21.07 16.99
C ARG A 59 11.99 20.06 16.12
N LYS A 60 11.46 18.83 16.00
CA LYS A 60 12.01 17.77 15.13
C LYS A 60 11.97 18.21 13.66
N PHE A 61 10.87 18.79 13.20
CA PHE A 61 10.78 19.27 11.81
C PHE A 61 11.63 20.50 11.54
N GLN A 62 11.81 21.40 12.51
CA GLN A 62 12.75 22.52 12.36
C GLN A 62 14.16 22.04 12.04
N PHE A 63 14.60 20.94 12.66
CA PHE A 63 15.90 20.34 12.39
C PHE A 63 16.02 19.83 10.94
N PHE A 64 14.96 19.22 10.39
CA PHE A 64 14.97 18.73 9.01
C PHE A 64 15.04 19.85 7.95
N PHE A 65 14.63 21.07 8.29
CA PHE A 65 14.79 22.24 7.41
C PHE A 65 16.20 22.86 7.45
N ASN A 66 17.14 22.29 8.21
CA ASN A 66 18.53 22.70 8.12
C ASN A 66 19.16 22.20 6.80
N GLU A 67 19.21 23.10 5.81
CA GLU A 67 19.73 22.81 4.47
C GLU A 67 21.22 22.45 4.44
N GLU A 68 22.01 22.71 5.49
CA GLU A 68 23.41 22.24 5.55
C GLU A 68 23.50 20.74 5.84
N ILE A 69 22.50 20.18 6.53
CA ILE A 69 22.46 18.79 6.99
C ILE A 69 21.58 17.93 6.09
N PHE A 70 20.42 18.47 5.71
CA PHE A 70 19.37 17.75 4.98
C PHE A 70 19.08 18.36 3.62
N GLU A 71 18.58 17.52 2.72
CA GLU A 71 18.00 17.91 1.45
C GLU A 71 16.56 17.42 1.41
N LEU A 72 15.59 18.33 1.27
CA LEU A 72 14.20 17.97 1.02
C LEU A 72 14.08 17.47 -0.44
N LYS A 73 13.72 16.21 -0.63
CA LYS A 73 13.62 15.56 -1.95
C LYS A 73 12.23 15.52 -2.53
N LEU A 74 11.19 15.45 -1.70
CA LEU A 74 9.82 15.24 -2.15
C LEU A 74 8.85 15.94 -1.20
N LEU A 75 7.92 16.72 -1.78
CA LEU A 75 6.88 17.47 -1.08
C LEU A 75 5.74 17.85 -2.06
N GLU A 76 6.12 18.39 -3.23
CA GLU A 76 5.19 19.04 -4.17
C GLU A 76 4.29 18.06 -4.94
N GLU A 77 4.86 17.01 -5.53
CA GLU A 77 4.12 16.02 -6.34
C GLU A 77 3.27 15.05 -5.51
N CYS A 78 3.25 15.24 -4.18
CA CYS A 78 2.81 14.25 -3.21
C CYS A 78 1.83 14.83 -2.19
N ARG A 79 1.20 15.95 -2.55
CA ARG A 79 0.12 16.58 -1.81
C ARG A 79 -1.22 16.06 -2.33
N PHE A 80 -2.04 15.56 -1.40
CA PHE A 80 -3.41 15.14 -1.65
C PHE A 80 -4.35 16.05 -0.88
N ILE A 81 -5.34 16.60 -1.58
CA ILE A 81 -6.31 17.53 -1.00
C ILE A 81 -7.62 16.78 -0.78
N TYR A 82 -8.10 16.80 0.46
CA TYR A 82 -9.39 16.30 0.89
C TYR A 82 -10.23 17.44 1.45
N PRO A 83 -11.58 17.35 1.46
CA PRO A 83 -12.42 18.38 2.07
C PRO A 83 -11.98 18.71 3.52
N GLY A 84 -11.38 19.88 3.71
CA GLY A 84 -10.85 20.34 4.99
C GLY A 84 -9.46 19.82 5.39
N TYR A 85 -8.82 18.93 4.63
CA TYR A 85 -7.52 18.34 4.96
C TYR A 85 -6.54 18.34 3.77
N SER A 86 -5.24 18.40 4.06
CA SER A 86 -4.15 18.17 3.11
C SER A 86 -3.23 17.10 3.66
N LEU A 87 -3.05 16.01 2.91
CA LEU A 87 -2.12 14.96 3.25
C LEU A 87 -0.85 15.13 2.42
N ILE A 88 0.31 15.13 3.06
CA ILE A 88 1.58 15.47 2.41
C ILE A 88 2.65 14.45 2.77
N LEU A 89 3.26 13.81 1.75
CA LEU A 89 4.52 13.08 1.95
C LEU A 89 5.69 14.04 1.91
N VAL A 90 6.54 13.95 2.91
CA VAL A 90 7.82 14.66 2.98
C VAL A 90 8.97 13.69 3.12
N ILE A 91 10.01 13.89 2.29
CA ILE A 91 11.23 13.09 2.31
C ILE A 91 12.43 14.00 2.46
N TRP A 92 13.15 13.83 3.57
CA TRP A 92 14.46 14.46 3.79
C TRP A 92 15.57 13.44 3.68
N VAL A 93 16.68 13.84 3.06
CA VAL A 93 17.89 13.04 2.93
C VAL A 93 19.02 13.70 3.68
N HIS A 94 19.66 12.98 4.59
CA HIS A 94 20.86 13.46 5.24
C HIS A 94 22.04 13.45 4.25
N LYS A 95 22.59 14.63 3.97
CA LYS A 95 23.66 14.86 2.98
C LYS A 95 24.98 14.09 3.23
N LYS A 96 25.20 13.58 4.45
CA LYS A 96 26.46 12.93 4.85
C LYS A 96 26.28 11.50 5.37
N ARG A 97 25.20 11.22 6.10
CA ARG A 97 24.97 9.93 6.74
C ARG A 97 24.21 8.93 5.89
N ASN A 98 23.76 9.37 4.71
CA ASN A 98 22.95 8.55 3.81
C ASN A 98 21.64 8.04 4.44
N GLU A 99 21.20 8.67 5.53
CA GLU A 99 19.94 8.43 6.22
C GLU A 99 18.81 9.15 5.47
N ILE A 100 17.63 8.52 5.42
CA ILE A 100 16.41 9.13 4.92
C ILE A 100 15.36 9.17 6.00
N PHE A 101 14.67 10.30 6.06
CA PHE A 101 13.54 10.50 6.94
C PHE A 101 12.31 10.78 6.09
N MET A 102 11.31 9.92 6.23
CA MET A 102 10.06 9.98 5.49
C MET A 102 8.90 10.13 6.45
N PHE A 103 7.97 11.04 6.16
CA PHE A 103 6.77 11.25 6.97
C PHE A 103 5.56 11.55 6.10
N TYR A 104 4.39 11.03 6.47
CA TYR A 104 3.13 11.66 6.06
C TYR A 104 2.65 12.62 7.14
N LEU A 105 2.23 13.79 6.69
CA LEU A 105 1.66 14.83 7.51
C LEU A 105 0.21 15.06 7.11
N VAL A 106 -0.69 14.93 8.07
CA VAL A 106 -2.10 15.31 7.90
C VAL A 106 -2.25 16.75 8.37
N ILE A 107 -2.59 17.65 7.46
CA ILE A 107 -2.69 19.09 7.70
C ILE A 107 -4.15 19.51 7.61
N LYS A 108 -4.62 20.31 8.56
CA LYS A 108 -5.95 20.93 8.57
C LYS A 108 -5.81 22.44 8.75
N GLY A 109 -6.15 23.20 7.70
CA GLY A 109 -5.82 24.62 7.66
C GLY A 109 -4.31 24.82 7.77
N ASP A 110 -3.87 25.52 8.84
CA ASP A 110 -2.45 25.83 9.08
C ASP A 110 -1.80 24.92 10.16
N ASN A 111 -2.46 23.84 10.57
CA ASN A 111 -1.97 22.95 11.61
C ASN A 111 -1.70 21.55 11.07
N VAL A 112 -0.57 20.96 11.46
CA VAL A 112 -0.34 19.52 11.32
C VAL A 112 -1.07 18.82 12.47
N GLU A 113 -2.09 18.05 12.13
CA GLU A 113 -2.92 17.28 13.07
C GLU A 113 -2.30 15.92 13.42
N LYS A 114 -1.57 15.33 12.47
CA LYS A 114 -0.96 14.00 12.64
C LYS A 114 0.35 13.87 11.86
N GLU A 115 1.33 13.24 12.49
CA GLU A 115 2.59 12.79 11.87
C GLU A 115 2.62 11.27 11.86
N LEU A 116 2.92 10.69 10.70
CA LEU A 116 3.16 9.27 10.52
C LEU A 116 4.60 9.10 10.03
N GLY A 117 5.50 8.78 10.94
CA GLY A 117 6.89 8.44 10.62
C GLY A 117 6.99 7.02 10.08
N PHE A 118 7.90 6.83 9.12
CA PHE A 118 8.24 5.50 8.60
C PHE A 118 9.55 5.01 9.16
N ASN A 119 9.72 3.69 9.16
CA ASN A 119 11.04 3.11 9.28
C ASN A 119 11.91 3.51 8.07
N ASP A 120 13.21 3.60 8.31
CA ASP A 120 14.16 4.16 7.35
C ASP A 120 14.11 3.39 6.03
N PRO A 121 13.75 4.03 4.91
CA PRO A 121 13.62 3.34 3.63
C PRO A 121 15.00 2.88 3.16
N LEU A 122 15.06 1.69 2.55
CA LEU A 122 16.33 1.08 2.18
C LEU A 122 16.88 1.70 0.91
N LYS A 123 18.06 2.31 0.98
CA LYS A 123 18.76 2.75 -0.23
C LYS A 123 19.28 1.53 -0.97
N LEU A 124 18.95 1.44 -2.26
CA LEU A 124 19.38 0.32 -3.10
C LEU A 124 20.90 0.15 -3.05
N SER A 125 21.68 1.22 -3.17
CA SER A 125 23.15 1.12 -3.15
C SER A 125 23.75 0.54 -1.84
N GLU A 126 23.00 0.56 -0.74
CA GLU A 126 23.46 -0.01 0.54
C GLU A 126 23.18 -1.50 0.66
N ILE A 127 22.26 -2.02 -0.15
CA ILE A 127 21.99 -3.45 -0.25
C ILE A 127 23.16 -4.06 -1.01
N LYS A 128 24.09 -4.68 -0.26
CA LYS A 128 25.28 -5.35 -0.81
C LYS A 128 25.09 -6.86 -1.03
N ASN A 129 23.88 -7.38 -0.80
CA ASN A 129 23.56 -8.79 -0.97
C ASN A 129 22.97 -9.07 -2.36
N GLU A 130 23.78 -9.65 -3.26
CA GLU A 130 23.33 -10.03 -4.62
C GLU A 130 22.16 -11.02 -4.65
N ARG A 131 22.05 -11.90 -3.65
CA ARG A 131 20.94 -12.87 -3.57
C ARG A 131 19.63 -12.15 -3.28
N PHE A 132 19.66 -11.10 -2.45
CA PHE A 132 18.48 -10.30 -2.15
C PHE A 132 17.90 -9.65 -3.41
N TYR A 133 18.73 -9.08 -4.29
CA TYR A 133 18.27 -8.49 -5.55
C TYR A 133 17.56 -9.45 -6.50
N LYS A 134 17.83 -10.76 -6.34
CA LYS A 134 17.22 -11.82 -7.14
C LYS A 134 16.03 -12.49 -6.42
N SER A 135 15.79 -12.15 -5.17
CA SER A 135 14.70 -12.71 -4.38
C SER A 135 13.33 -12.21 -4.86
N ASN A 136 12.30 -13.04 -4.72
CA ASN A 136 10.93 -12.63 -5.02
C ASN A 136 10.50 -11.45 -4.14
N LEU A 137 10.93 -11.43 -2.88
CA LEU A 137 10.71 -10.31 -1.97
C LEU A 137 11.16 -8.98 -2.59
N PHE A 138 12.42 -8.90 -3.01
CA PHE A 138 12.93 -7.67 -3.60
C PHE A 138 12.14 -7.28 -4.85
N LEU A 139 11.79 -8.24 -5.71
CA LEU A 139 10.99 -7.97 -6.91
C LEU A 139 9.59 -7.45 -6.57
N GLN A 140 8.97 -7.98 -5.51
CA GLN A 140 7.67 -7.54 -4.99
C GLN A 140 7.76 -6.13 -4.41
N LEU A 141 8.76 -5.86 -3.56
CA LEU A 141 8.96 -4.56 -2.91
C LEU A 141 9.40 -3.47 -3.89
N LYS A 142 10.19 -3.81 -4.91
CA LYS A 142 10.66 -2.86 -5.93
C LYS A 142 9.51 -2.20 -6.70
N LYS A 143 8.30 -2.78 -6.69
CA LYS A 143 7.09 -2.11 -7.20
C LYS A 143 6.80 -0.78 -6.50
N PHE A 144 7.22 -0.66 -5.24
CA PHE A 144 7.05 0.49 -4.37
C PHE A 144 8.33 1.33 -4.25
N GLN A 145 9.29 1.14 -5.17
CA GLN A 145 10.53 1.91 -5.21
C GLN A 145 10.26 3.41 -5.42
N ILE A 146 10.83 4.22 -4.53
CA ILE A 146 10.82 5.68 -4.57
C ILE A 146 12.25 6.16 -4.82
N LEU A 147 12.51 6.78 -5.98
CA LEU A 147 13.86 7.20 -6.38
C LEU A 147 14.85 6.02 -6.35
N GLU A 148 15.93 6.11 -5.57
CA GLU A 148 16.92 5.06 -5.33
C GLU A 148 16.63 4.25 -4.05
N TYR A 149 15.45 4.40 -3.45
CA TYR A 149 15.05 3.78 -2.19
C TYR A 149 13.88 2.82 -2.40
N VAL A 150 13.79 1.81 -1.55
CA VAL A 150 12.64 0.93 -1.46
C VAL A 150 12.05 1.06 -0.06
N ALA A 151 10.78 1.41 -0.04
CA ALA A 151 9.92 1.42 1.15
C ALA A 151 8.66 0.65 0.79
N PHE A 152 8.02 0.03 1.77
CA PHE A 152 6.80 -0.71 1.51
C PHE A 152 5.91 -0.59 2.73
N LYS A 153 4.67 -0.19 2.52
CA LYS A 153 3.61 -0.26 3.50
C LYS A 153 2.38 -0.78 2.77
N TYR A 154 1.70 -1.71 3.38
CA TYR A 154 0.61 -2.42 2.75
C TYR A 154 -0.42 -2.78 3.79
N ASP A 155 -1.64 -2.37 3.50
CA ASP A 155 -2.83 -2.81 4.21
C ASP A 155 -3.16 -4.23 3.72
N PHE A 156 -2.79 -5.23 4.52
CA PHE A 156 -2.91 -6.64 4.16
C PHE A 156 -4.34 -7.16 4.14
N ASN A 157 -5.23 -6.56 4.92
CA ASN A 157 -6.62 -6.97 5.00
C ASN A 157 -7.55 -6.05 4.17
N HIS A 158 -6.98 -5.03 3.52
CA HIS A 158 -7.66 -4.04 2.69
C HIS A 158 -8.85 -3.38 3.40
N ASP A 159 -8.78 -3.20 4.71
CA ASP A 159 -9.83 -2.58 5.52
C ASP A 159 -9.67 -1.05 5.70
N GLY A 160 -8.55 -0.50 5.24
CA GLY A 160 -8.20 0.92 5.37
C GLY A 160 -7.63 1.31 6.73
N ASN A 161 -7.40 0.35 7.62
CA ASN A 161 -6.73 0.52 8.91
C ASN A 161 -5.29 0.00 8.75
N ASP A 162 -4.35 0.89 9.01
CA ASP A 162 -2.96 0.74 8.61
C ASP A 162 -2.23 -0.47 9.21
N ASP A 163 -1.62 -1.31 8.36
CA ASP A 163 -0.51 -2.20 8.70
C ASP A 163 0.79 -1.63 8.10
N ILE A 164 1.83 -1.43 8.91
CA ILE A 164 3.19 -1.09 8.47
C ILE A 164 3.97 -2.37 8.23
N LEU A 165 4.69 -2.42 7.11
CA LEU A 165 5.82 -3.32 7.00
C LEU A 165 7.10 -2.50 7.01
N SER A 166 8.06 -2.94 7.80
CA SER A 166 9.34 -2.30 8.02
C SER A 166 10.45 -3.25 7.65
N PHE A 167 11.52 -2.71 7.11
CA PHE A 167 12.75 -3.45 6.92
C PHE A 167 13.91 -2.60 7.38
N THR A 168 14.78 -3.18 8.19
CA THR A 168 16.07 -2.56 8.52
C THR A 168 17.17 -3.43 7.96
N HIS A 169 18.08 -2.84 7.18
CA HIS A 169 19.23 -3.55 6.64
C HIS A 169 20.50 -2.98 7.25
N ASP A 170 21.28 -3.84 7.90
CA ASP A 170 22.59 -3.46 8.39
C ASP A 170 23.63 -3.70 7.30
N SER A 171 24.26 -2.61 6.84
CA SER A 171 25.22 -2.64 5.73
C SER A 171 26.57 -3.29 6.06
N VAL A 172 26.84 -3.58 7.34
CA VAL A 172 28.08 -4.21 7.84
C VAL A 172 27.92 -5.71 7.94
N THR A 173 26.81 -6.16 8.52
CA THR A 173 26.48 -7.58 8.76
C THR A 173 25.70 -8.20 7.62
N GLY A 174 25.08 -7.38 6.75
CA GLY A 174 24.16 -7.80 5.70
C GLY A 174 22.83 -8.35 6.23
N TYR A 175 22.57 -8.15 7.52
CA TYR A 175 21.36 -8.55 8.23
C TYR A 175 20.16 -7.79 7.67
N ILE A 176 19.06 -8.51 7.46
CA ILE A 176 17.76 -7.92 7.09
C ILE A 176 16.80 -8.26 8.23
N HIS A 177 16.42 -7.22 8.96
CA HIS A 177 15.29 -7.25 9.88
C HIS A 177 14.03 -6.94 9.11
N PHE A 178 12.98 -7.71 9.35
CA PHE A 178 11.68 -7.58 8.74
C PHE A 178 10.65 -7.52 9.84
N GLU A 179 9.82 -6.48 9.85
CA GLU A 179 8.81 -6.30 10.89
C GLU A 179 7.48 -5.87 10.27
N ILE A 180 6.43 -6.67 10.43
CA ILE A 180 5.05 -6.24 10.17
C ILE A 180 4.51 -5.70 11.49
N GLY A 181 4.23 -4.40 11.54
CA GLY A 181 3.51 -3.74 12.61
C GLY A 181 2.07 -3.41 12.21
N VAL A 182 1.14 -3.49 13.16
CA VAL A 182 -0.22 -2.95 13.04
C VAL A 182 -0.20 -1.56 13.62
N VAL A 183 -0.64 -0.57 12.85
CA VAL A 183 -0.80 0.80 13.33
C VAL A 183 -2.23 0.98 13.78
N ASP A 184 -2.42 1.07 15.10
CA ASP A 184 -3.69 1.57 15.60
C ASP A 184 -3.66 3.11 15.56
N MET A 185 -4.32 3.65 14.53
CA MET A 185 -4.43 5.09 14.32
C MET A 185 -5.09 5.85 15.49
N TRP A 186 -5.83 5.17 16.36
CA TRP A 186 -6.56 5.76 17.48
C TRP A 186 -5.77 5.74 18.79
N SER A 187 -4.80 4.84 18.92
CA SER A 187 -3.97 4.71 20.13
C SER A 187 -2.53 5.17 19.96
N GLU A 188 -2.19 5.71 18.77
CA GLU A 188 -0.84 6.17 18.41
C GLU A 188 0.25 5.10 18.63
N CYS A 189 -0.14 3.83 18.74
CA CYS A 189 0.78 2.75 19.04
C CYS A 189 0.91 1.82 17.83
N ILE A 190 2.16 1.60 17.43
CA ILE A 190 2.53 0.51 16.52
C ILE A 190 2.65 -0.74 17.38
N ARG A 191 1.91 -1.79 17.03
CA ARG A 191 2.07 -3.12 17.63
C ARG A 191 2.73 -4.03 16.65
N THR A 192 3.88 -4.59 16.98
CA THR A 192 4.55 -5.59 16.15
C THR A 192 3.71 -6.86 16.06
N ALA A 193 3.23 -7.20 14.86
CA ALA A 193 2.52 -8.44 14.57
C ALA A 193 3.48 -9.59 14.26
N ILE A 194 4.49 -9.32 13.43
CA ILE A 194 5.48 -10.30 12.99
C ILE A 194 6.84 -9.62 13.00
N ASP A 195 7.81 -10.22 13.68
CA ASP A 195 9.21 -9.79 13.72
C ASP A 195 10.09 -10.96 13.23
N ILE A 196 10.80 -10.74 12.13
CA ILE A 196 11.61 -11.74 11.45
C ILE A 196 13.03 -11.19 11.26
N SER A 197 13.99 -11.98 11.71
CA SER A 197 15.42 -11.70 11.56
C SER A 197 16.03 -12.62 10.52
N CYS A 198 16.36 -12.09 9.35
CA CYS A 198 17.00 -12.86 8.27
C CYS A 198 18.49 -12.54 8.18
N PHE A 199 19.32 -13.56 8.40
CA PHE A 199 20.76 -13.42 8.15
C PHE A 199 21.09 -13.74 6.69
N PRO A 200 22.01 -12.99 6.07
CA PRO A 200 22.33 -13.10 4.65
C PRO A 200 22.92 -14.47 4.27
N PHE A 201 23.41 -15.24 5.24
CA PHE A 201 23.98 -16.57 5.03
C PHE A 201 22.92 -17.64 4.71
N PHE A 202 21.68 -17.49 5.16
CA PHE A 202 20.65 -18.54 5.02
C PHE A 202 19.99 -18.59 3.65
N SER A 203 20.17 -17.58 2.78
CA SER A 203 19.59 -17.51 1.41
C SER A 203 18.06 -17.56 1.31
N PHE A 204 17.34 -17.74 2.42
CA PHE A 204 15.90 -17.72 2.49
C PHE A 204 15.44 -16.33 2.91
N PHE A 205 14.71 -15.66 2.03
CA PHE A 205 14.07 -14.39 2.32
C PHE A 205 12.56 -14.63 2.46
N PRO A 206 11.85 -13.83 3.29
CA PRO A 206 10.40 -13.88 3.35
C PRO A 206 9.80 -13.63 1.97
N GLU A 207 8.67 -14.25 1.64
CA GLU A 207 7.99 -14.05 0.36
C GLU A 207 6.49 -13.84 0.61
N PHE A 208 5.89 -12.90 -0.13
CA PHE A 208 4.44 -12.83 -0.21
C PHE A 208 3.93 -13.87 -1.20
N ILE A 209 3.07 -14.77 -0.72
CA ILE A 209 2.56 -15.88 -1.52
C ILE A 209 1.04 -15.96 -1.44
N ASN A 210 0.47 -16.64 -2.43
CA ASN A 210 -0.88 -17.15 -2.35
C ASN A 210 -0.80 -18.61 -1.91
N TYR A 211 -1.54 -18.99 -0.87
CA TYR A 211 -1.62 -20.38 -0.41
C TYR A 211 -3.06 -20.72 -0.01
N LYS A 212 -3.64 -21.74 -0.66
CA LYS A 212 -5.01 -22.21 -0.43
C LYS A 212 -6.03 -21.06 -0.41
N TYR A 213 -5.98 -20.21 -1.44
CA TYR A 213 -6.87 -19.05 -1.60
C TYR A 213 -6.74 -17.96 -0.51
N ARG A 214 -5.57 -17.88 0.15
CA ARG A 214 -5.23 -16.83 1.12
C ARG A 214 -3.98 -16.09 0.67
N GLN A 215 -3.96 -14.79 0.89
CA GLN A 215 -2.75 -13.99 0.78
C GLN A 215 -2.01 -14.01 2.12
N GLY A 216 -0.68 -14.10 2.08
CA GLY A 216 0.08 -14.11 3.32
C GLY A 216 1.59 -14.09 3.12
N LEU A 217 2.29 -14.16 4.25
CA LEU A 217 3.74 -14.15 4.34
C LEU A 217 4.27 -15.55 4.62
N LYS A 218 5.14 -16.03 3.74
CA LYS A 218 5.94 -17.23 3.97
C LYS A 218 7.35 -16.82 4.38
N TYR A 219 7.92 -17.43 5.43
CA TYR A 219 9.33 -17.28 5.76
C TYR A 219 9.88 -18.55 6.44
N PHE A 220 11.21 -18.62 6.55
CA PHE A 220 11.90 -19.71 7.25
C PHE A 220 12.17 -19.27 8.69
N ASP A 221 11.66 -20.00 9.68
CA ASP A 221 11.75 -19.62 11.10
C ASP A 221 13.06 -20.05 11.78
N GLY A 222 13.92 -20.78 11.06
CA GLY A 222 15.16 -21.37 11.57
C GLY A 222 15.15 -22.90 11.51
N GLU A 223 13.97 -23.51 11.51
CA GLU A 223 13.79 -24.96 11.42
C GLU A 223 12.99 -25.36 10.18
N GLN A 224 11.94 -24.60 9.84
CA GLN A 224 11.02 -24.93 8.77
C GLN A 224 10.42 -23.70 8.10
N PHE A 225 9.82 -23.88 6.92
CA PHE A 225 8.98 -22.85 6.32
C PHE A 225 7.63 -22.79 7.03
N VAL A 226 7.22 -21.57 7.36
CA VAL A 226 5.93 -21.25 7.98
C VAL A 226 5.19 -20.23 7.13
N PHE A 227 3.86 -20.27 7.18
CA PHE A 227 2.97 -19.35 6.47
C PHE A 227 2.02 -18.67 7.44
N TYR A 228 1.97 -17.34 7.37
CA TYR A 228 1.08 -16.50 8.16
C TYR A 228 0.13 -15.74 7.25
N TYR A 229 -1.14 -15.69 7.63
CA TYR A 229 -2.17 -14.89 6.95
C TYR A 229 -2.95 -14.08 7.98
N TYR A 230 -3.65 -13.05 7.50
CA TYR A 230 -4.53 -12.26 8.35
C TYR A 230 -5.88 -12.95 8.53
N ASP A 231 -6.21 -13.36 9.76
CA ASP A 231 -7.53 -13.89 10.10
C ASP A 231 -8.49 -12.73 10.40
N ARG A 232 -9.46 -12.52 9.51
CA ARG A 232 -10.48 -11.45 9.62
C ARG A 232 -11.43 -11.63 10.79
N ILE A 233 -11.68 -12.88 11.21
CA ILE A 233 -12.58 -13.17 12.33
C ILE A 233 -11.87 -12.82 13.64
N GLN A 234 -10.58 -13.17 13.75
CA GLN A 234 -9.76 -12.90 14.93
C GLN A 234 -9.09 -11.52 14.90
N GLN A 235 -9.11 -10.83 13.76
CA GLN A 235 -8.46 -9.55 13.50
C GLN A 235 -6.96 -9.55 13.86
N LYS A 236 -6.25 -10.61 13.48
CA LYS A 236 -4.81 -10.75 13.73
C LYS A 236 -4.15 -11.70 12.73
N TYR A 237 -2.83 -11.60 12.62
CA TYR A 237 -2.05 -12.61 11.92
C TYR A 237 -2.02 -13.92 12.70
N VAL A 238 -2.22 -15.02 11.99
CA VAL A 238 -2.12 -16.37 12.54
C VAL A 238 -1.31 -17.24 11.60
N GLN A 239 -0.59 -18.19 12.18
CA GLN A 239 0.08 -19.24 11.43
C GLN A 239 -0.96 -20.20 10.87
N ASP A 240 -0.80 -20.63 9.62
CA ASP A 240 -1.57 -21.75 9.07
C ASP A 240 -0.92 -23.08 9.48
N GLU A 241 -1.43 -23.69 10.55
CA GLU A 241 -0.95 -24.98 11.05
C GLU A 241 -1.17 -26.15 10.07
N SER A 242 -2.00 -25.96 9.03
CA SER A 242 -2.21 -26.96 7.98
C SER A 242 -1.18 -26.88 6.85
N ALA A 243 -0.36 -25.82 6.81
CA ALA A 243 0.69 -25.64 5.82
C ALA A 243 1.94 -26.41 6.23
N THR A 244 2.37 -27.35 5.39
CA THR A 244 3.60 -28.11 5.65
C THR A 244 4.82 -27.41 5.06
N SER A 245 5.97 -27.55 5.72
CA SER A 245 7.22 -26.98 5.21
C SER A 245 7.57 -27.49 3.81
N GLU A 246 7.30 -28.76 3.53
CA GLU A 246 7.57 -29.39 2.23
C GLU A 246 6.73 -28.77 1.11
N GLU A 247 5.45 -28.46 1.36
CA GLU A 247 4.60 -27.74 0.41
C GLU A 247 5.09 -26.31 0.22
N LEU A 248 5.36 -25.59 1.31
CA LEU A 248 5.74 -24.17 1.29
C LEU A 248 7.09 -23.93 0.61
N GLU A 249 8.03 -24.88 0.70
CA GLU A 249 9.31 -24.81 0.01
C GLU A 249 9.13 -24.78 -1.52
N GLN A 250 8.11 -25.46 -2.05
CA GLN A 250 7.83 -25.52 -3.49
C GLN A 250 7.03 -24.32 -4.02
N ILE A 251 6.51 -23.46 -3.13
CA ILE A 251 5.64 -22.34 -3.48
C ILE A 251 6.42 -21.04 -3.40
N HIS A 252 6.40 -20.26 -4.49
CA HIS A 252 7.11 -18.98 -4.56
C HIS A 252 6.17 -17.83 -4.90
N GLY A 253 6.49 -16.66 -4.34
CA GLY A 253 5.74 -15.44 -4.57
C GLY A 253 5.92 -14.93 -5.98
N SER A 254 4.84 -14.49 -6.63
CA SER A 254 4.95 -13.81 -7.91
C SER A 254 5.56 -12.42 -7.71
N PRO A 255 6.47 -11.95 -8.60
CA PRO A 255 6.83 -10.53 -8.67
C PRO A 255 5.60 -9.64 -8.82
N ASP A 256 4.55 -10.18 -9.44
CA ASP A 256 3.29 -9.48 -9.66
C ASP A 256 2.34 -9.51 -8.47
N PHE A 257 2.71 -10.05 -7.30
CA PHE A 257 1.84 -10.20 -6.13
C PHE A 257 1.02 -8.94 -5.82
N PHE A 258 1.69 -7.77 -5.76
CA PHE A 258 1.06 -6.46 -5.55
C PHE A 258 0.67 -5.78 -6.89
N ALA A 259 -0.05 -6.45 -7.77
CA ALA A 259 -0.47 -5.87 -9.05
C ALA A 259 -1.78 -5.07 -8.93
N GLU A 260 -2.60 -5.38 -7.93
CA GLU A 260 -3.75 -4.62 -7.46
C GLU A 260 -3.36 -3.24 -6.94
N ALA A 261 -2.08 -3.06 -6.60
CA ALA A 261 -1.55 -1.80 -6.17
C ALA A 261 -1.78 -0.73 -7.26
N GLY A 262 -2.80 0.09 -7.07
CA GLY A 262 -3.11 1.30 -7.84
C GLY A 262 -4.60 1.46 -8.04
N ILE A 263 -5.33 0.35 -7.84
CA ILE A 263 -6.67 0.19 -8.34
C ILE A 263 -7.65 0.88 -7.41
N ASP A 264 -8.38 1.83 -7.97
CA ASP A 264 -9.50 2.48 -7.32
C ASP A 264 -10.80 1.83 -7.82
N TYR A 265 -11.30 0.86 -7.05
CA TYR A 265 -12.49 0.10 -7.42
C TYR A 265 -13.77 0.98 -7.49
N ALA A 266 -13.81 2.15 -6.83
CA ALA A 266 -14.96 3.04 -6.90
C ALA A 266 -15.19 3.58 -8.31
N LYS A 267 -14.12 3.72 -9.11
CA LYS A 267 -14.22 4.16 -10.52
C LYS A 267 -15.04 3.22 -11.38
N LEU A 268 -15.23 1.96 -10.98
CA LEU A 268 -16.06 1.00 -11.71
C LEU A 268 -17.56 1.34 -11.67
N GLU A 269 -18.00 2.31 -10.86
CA GLU A 269 -19.39 2.79 -10.79
C GLU A 269 -19.78 3.70 -11.96
N ARG A 270 -18.78 4.17 -12.70
CA ARG A 270 -18.97 4.97 -13.91
C ARG A 270 -18.26 4.33 -15.10
N PRO A 271 -18.56 4.78 -16.33
CA PRO A 271 -17.72 4.48 -17.47
C PRO A 271 -16.28 4.93 -17.23
N LEU A 272 -15.34 4.01 -17.41
CA LEU A 272 -13.91 4.27 -17.35
C LEU A 272 -13.48 5.08 -18.57
N VAL A 273 -12.48 5.94 -18.37
CA VAL A 273 -11.80 6.65 -19.46
C VAL A 273 -10.37 6.13 -19.63
N PRO A 274 -9.74 6.28 -20.80
CA PRO A 274 -8.38 5.79 -21.05
C PRO A 274 -7.34 6.21 -20.00
N SER A 275 -7.46 7.42 -19.45
CA SER A 275 -6.57 7.92 -18.40
C SER A 275 -6.72 7.18 -17.06
N ASP A 276 -7.85 6.51 -16.81
CA ASP A 276 -8.03 5.65 -15.62
C ASP A 276 -7.18 4.37 -15.71
N LEU A 277 -6.80 3.93 -16.91
CA LEU A 277 -6.10 2.66 -17.16
C LEU A 277 -4.65 2.85 -17.60
N GLU A 278 -4.24 4.06 -17.93
CA GLU A 278 -2.90 4.34 -18.44
C GLU A 278 -1.83 4.11 -17.36
N GLY A 279 -0.79 3.36 -17.70
CA GLY A 279 0.34 3.08 -16.80
C GLY A 279 0.19 1.85 -15.91
N PHE A 280 -0.98 1.21 -15.91
CA PHE A 280 -1.17 -0.10 -15.26
C PHE A 280 -0.48 -1.23 -16.03
N SER A 281 0.02 -2.23 -15.30
CA SER A 281 0.59 -3.44 -15.90
C SER A 281 -0.52 -4.39 -16.40
N LYS A 282 -0.17 -5.38 -17.22
CA LYS A 282 -1.13 -6.41 -17.66
C LYS A 282 -1.75 -7.20 -16.50
N ALA A 283 -0.95 -7.49 -15.48
CA ALA A 283 -1.44 -8.12 -14.26
C ALA A 283 -2.48 -7.23 -13.54
N ALA A 284 -2.20 -5.93 -13.42
CA ALA A 284 -3.12 -4.98 -12.82
C ALA A 284 -4.42 -4.81 -13.64
N LEU A 285 -4.31 -4.75 -14.97
CA LEU A 285 -5.47 -4.69 -15.88
C LEU A 285 -6.33 -5.97 -15.79
N ARG A 286 -5.72 -7.14 -15.64
CA ARG A 286 -6.45 -8.39 -15.35
C ARG A 286 -7.24 -8.27 -14.05
N ILE A 287 -6.67 -7.66 -13.01
CA ILE A 287 -7.37 -7.44 -11.74
C ILE A 287 -8.51 -6.45 -11.92
N TRP A 288 -8.29 -5.29 -12.56
CA TRP A 288 -9.35 -4.33 -12.93
C TRP A 288 -10.53 -5.01 -13.62
N ARG A 289 -10.25 -5.83 -14.63
CA ARG A 289 -11.27 -6.55 -15.38
C ARG A 289 -12.04 -7.53 -14.50
N ASN A 290 -11.34 -8.30 -13.67
CA ASN A 290 -11.97 -9.29 -12.80
C ASN A 290 -12.73 -8.65 -11.63
N ALA A 291 -12.33 -7.47 -11.19
CA ALA A 291 -13.04 -6.72 -10.15
C ALA A 291 -14.45 -6.36 -10.58
N VAL A 292 -14.68 -6.05 -11.86
CA VAL A 292 -16.03 -5.84 -12.41
C VAL A 292 -16.94 -7.04 -12.11
N TYR A 293 -16.45 -8.26 -12.35
CA TYR A 293 -17.22 -9.47 -12.04
C TYR A 293 -17.31 -9.74 -10.53
N ALA A 294 -16.24 -9.48 -9.79
CA ALA A 294 -16.19 -9.68 -8.34
C ALA A 294 -17.24 -8.83 -7.61
N ARG A 295 -17.50 -7.60 -8.08
CA ARG A 295 -18.56 -6.72 -7.55
C ARG A 295 -19.96 -7.34 -7.60
N HIS A 296 -20.17 -8.26 -8.54
CA HIS A 296 -21.43 -9.00 -8.70
C HIS A 296 -21.41 -10.39 -8.05
N GLY A 297 -20.33 -10.72 -7.33
CA GLY A 297 -20.20 -11.97 -6.57
C GLY A 297 -19.57 -13.13 -7.32
N ARG A 298 -18.95 -12.91 -8.49
CA ARG A 298 -18.28 -13.99 -9.23
C ARG A 298 -17.18 -14.65 -8.40
N THR A 299 -17.26 -15.98 -8.23
CA THR A 299 -16.16 -16.80 -7.69
C THR A 299 -15.10 -17.09 -8.75
N PHE A 300 -13.85 -17.24 -8.32
CA PHE A 300 -12.70 -17.45 -9.20
C PHE A 300 -12.06 -18.81 -8.95
N ARG A 301 -11.85 -19.56 -10.04
CA ARG A 301 -11.02 -20.79 -9.99
C ARG A 301 -9.52 -20.48 -9.86
N SER A 302 -9.13 -19.29 -10.30
CA SER A 302 -7.76 -18.80 -10.22
C SER A 302 -7.46 -18.49 -8.76
N GLU A 303 -6.49 -19.21 -8.19
CA GLU A 303 -6.18 -19.10 -6.76
C GLU A 303 -5.75 -17.69 -6.36
N ASP A 304 -4.95 -17.04 -7.19
CA ASP A 304 -4.49 -15.66 -7.00
C ASP A 304 -5.64 -14.64 -6.99
N LEU A 305 -6.59 -14.72 -7.93
CA LEU A 305 -7.74 -13.82 -7.96
C LEU A 305 -8.68 -14.07 -6.78
N GLN A 306 -8.92 -15.33 -6.45
CA GLN A 306 -9.80 -15.66 -5.33
C GLN A 306 -9.17 -15.22 -4.00
N ALA A 307 -7.87 -15.48 -3.81
CA ALA A 307 -7.12 -15.01 -2.65
C ALA A 307 -7.20 -13.49 -2.53
N LEU A 308 -6.92 -12.78 -3.63
CA LEU A 308 -6.99 -11.32 -3.67
C LEU A 308 -8.38 -10.79 -3.29
N PHE A 309 -9.45 -11.27 -3.94
CA PHE A 309 -10.79 -10.72 -3.67
C PHE A 309 -11.33 -11.13 -2.31
N ASN A 310 -10.93 -12.29 -1.76
CA ASN A 310 -11.22 -12.64 -0.36
C ASN A 310 -10.68 -11.60 0.62
N GLU A 311 -9.61 -10.87 0.23
CA GLU A 311 -9.08 -9.80 1.06
C GLU A 311 -9.93 -8.52 1.05
N TYR A 312 -10.99 -8.41 0.25
CA TYR A 312 -11.84 -7.21 0.25
C TYR A 312 -13.14 -7.43 1.00
N ALA A 313 -13.44 -6.58 1.98
CA ALA A 313 -14.70 -6.67 2.74
C ALA A 313 -15.96 -6.43 1.89
N TRP A 314 -15.83 -5.74 0.75
CA TRP A 314 -16.94 -5.53 -0.20
C TRP A 314 -17.24 -6.77 -1.07
N TYR A 315 -16.30 -7.69 -1.21
CA TYR A 315 -16.48 -8.88 -2.03
C TYR A 315 -17.31 -9.92 -1.29
N LYS A 316 -18.43 -10.31 -1.91
CA LYS A 316 -19.34 -11.32 -1.38
C LYS A 316 -19.54 -12.39 -2.45
N PRO A 317 -18.90 -13.56 -2.32
CA PRO A 317 -19.05 -14.62 -3.31
C PRO A 317 -20.51 -15.07 -3.38
N ASP A 318 -21.02 -15.20 -4.60
CA ASP A 318 -22.35 -15.68 -4.91
C ASP A 318 -22.23 -16.93 -5.78
N ASN A 319 -22.65 -18.07 -5.22
CA ASN A 319 -22.60 -19.35 -5.91
C ASN A 319 -23.56 -19.42 -7.11
N GLU A 320 -24.56 -18.54 -7.16
CA GLU A 320 -25.55 -18.43 -8.24
C GLU A 320 -25.21 -17.30 -9.23
N TYR A 321 -23.96 -16.82 -9.23
CA TYR A 321 -23.51 -15.78 -10.14
C TYR A 321 -23.66 -16.19 -11.62
N THR A 322 -24.18 -15.26 -12.44
CA THR A 322 -24.16 -15.34 -13.90
C THR A 322 -23.77 -13.98 -14.50
N ASP A 323 -23.21 -13.98 -15.71
CA ASP A 323 -22.82 -12.75 -16.44
C ASP A 323 -24.03 -11.87 -16.82
N ASP A 324 -25.27 -12.35 -16.65
CA ASP A 324 -26.49 -11.56 -16.85
C ASP A 324 -26.62 -10.43 -15.82
N LYS A 325 -25.91 -10.52 -14.70
CA LYS A 325 -25.85 -9.46 -13.67
C LYS A 325 -25.05 -8.23 -14.13
N LEU A 326 -24.27 -8.35 -15.21
CA LEU A 326 -23.43 -7.27 -15.72
C LEU A 326 -24.26 -6.17 -16.39
N THR A 327 -24.06 -4.94 -15.93
CA THR A 327 -24.67 -3.74 -16.51
C THR A 327 -24.01 -3.34 -17.83
N ASP A 328 -24.61 -2.38 -18.53
CA ASP A 328 -23.99 -1.83 -19.75
C ASP A 328 -22.69 -1.07 -19.44
N ILE A 329 -22.59 -0.44 -18.26
CA ILE A 329 -21.35 0.19 -17.78
C ILE A 329 -20.27 -0.88 -17.59
N ASP A 330 -20.61 -2.00 -16.95
CA ASP A 330 -19.67 -3.11 -16.73
C ASP A 330 -19.12 -3.65 -18.05
N LYS A 331 -20.00 -3.89 -19.03
CA LYS A 331 -19.61 -4.40 -20.35
C LYS A 331 -18.71 -3.40 -21.09
N ALA A 332 -19.02 -2.11 -21.02
CA ALA A 332 -18.19 -1.05 -21.61
C ALA A 332 -16.80 -1.00 -20.94
N ASN A 333 -16.75 -1.06 -19.61
CA ASN A 333 -15.51 -1.06 -18.83
C ASN A 333 -14.65 -2.28 -19.15
N ILE A 334 -15.24 -3.49 -19.15
CA ILE A 334 -14.55 -4.75 -19.51
C ILE A 334 -13.92 -4.62 -20.90
N LYS A 335 -14.68 -4.11 -21.89
CA LYS A 335 -14.17 -3.93 -23.25
C LYS A 335 -12.98 -2.99 -23.30
N LEU A 336 -13.07 -1.82 -22.65
CA LEU A 336 -11.97 -0.86 -22.60
C LEU A 336 -10.71 -1.46 -21.93
N ILE A 337 -10.89 -2.16 -20.81
CA ILE A 337 -9.77 -2.81 -20.11
C ILE A 337 -9.09 -3.85 -21.00
N GLN A 338 -9.87 -4.68 -21.70
CA GLN A 338 -9.34 -5.69 -22.63
C GLN A 338 -8.56 -5.07 -23.81
N GLU A 339 -8.94 -3.88 -24.27
CA GLU A 339 -8.18 -3.15 -25.29
C GLU A 339 -6.81 -2.72 -24.77
N PHE A 340 -6.72 -2.32 -23.50
CA PHE A 340 -5.45 -1.99 -22.84
C PHE A 340 -4.58 -3.23 -22.55
N GLU A 341 -5.18 -4.38 -22.22
CA GLU A 341 -4.43 -5.63 -22.01
C GLU A 341 -3.69 -6.13 -23.27
N LYS A 342 -4.23 -5.79 -24.45
CA LYS A 342 -3.70 -6.17 -25.77
C LYS A 342 -2.59 -5.26 -26.28
N LYS A 343 -2.53 -4.02 -25.78
CA LYS A 343 -1.39 -3.12 -26.04
C LYS A 343 -0.13 -3.66 -25.35
#